data_AF-A0A6G1YX66-F1
#
_entry.id   AF-A0A6G1YX66-F1
#
_cell.length_a   1.000
_cell.length_b   1.000
_cell.length_c   1.000
_cell.angle_alpha   90.00
_cell.angle_beta   90.00
_cell.angle_gamma   90.00
#
_symmetry.space_group_name_H-M   'P 1'
#
loop_
_entity.id
_entity.type
_entity.pdbx_description
1 polymer ?
#
loop_
_entity_poly.entity_id
_entity_poly.type
_entity_poly.pdbx_seq_one_letter_code
_entity_poly.pdbx_strand_id
1 'polypeptide(L)'
;MPKISTNESSARTHVSDASQIINSAGFKKEDDEICFIRAQNCCVCYVDIVNSTRITSTIDNPEKVMKYYGIFLNTMAAIARGLGAKIIKNVGDCLIFCYPRTSDPSNKSAFNDVLECCITMVEARDTINQKLHEEELPSLSY
;
A
#
# COMPACT_ATOMS: atom_id res chain seq x y z
N MET A 1 40.56 -46.54 1.90
CA MET A 1 39.88 -46.11 3.14
C MET A 1 40.76 -45.10 3.85
N PRO A 2 40.31 -43.84 3.92
CA PRO A 2 39.94 -43.22 5.20
C PRO A 2 38.46 -42.76 5.20
N LYS A 3 37.93 -42.49 6.39
CA LYS A 3 36.53 -42.19 6.72
C LYS A 3 36.46 -40.77 7.32
N ILE A 4 35.29 -40.12 7.18
CA ILE A 4 34.74 -38.97 7.98
C ILE A 4 35.23 -37.57 7.51
N SER A 5 34.43 -36.50 7.41
CA SER A 5 33.04 -36.21 7.81
C SER A 5 32.29 -35.43 6.71
N THR A 6 30.99 -35.70 6.58
CA THR A 6 30.01 -34.80 5.97
C THR A 6 29.72 -33.69 6.97
N ASN A 7 29.94 -32.43 6.58
CA ASN A 7 29.55 -31.26 7.38
C ASN A 7 28.28 -30.67 6.77
N GLU A 8 27.14 -30.94 7.40
CA GLU A 8 25.94 -30.10 7.27
C GLU A 8 26.24 -28.75 7.93
N SER A 9 26.08 -27.65 7.19
CA SER A 9 25.98 -26.32 7.79
C SER A 9 25.29 -25.35 6.83
N SER A 10 23.97 -25.25 7.01
CA SER A 10 23.23 -23.99 7.10
C SER A 10 23.66 -22.85 6.16
N ALA A 11 23.16 -22.86 4.92
CA ALA A 11 23.00 -21.63 4.16
C ALA A 11 21.79 -20.84 4.69
N ARG A 12 21.94 -20.23 5.88
CA ARG A 12 21.04 -19.20 6.41
C ARG A 12 21.63 -17.83 6.08
N THR A 13 20.99 -17.19 5.11
CA THR A 13 20.60 -15.78 5.08
C THR A 13 21.40 -14.81 5.96
N HIS A 14 22.26 -13.98 5.35
CA HIS A 14 22.61 -12.68 5.88
C HIS A 14 21.98 -11.60 4.99
N VAL A 15 20.67 -11.39 5.17
CA VAL A 15 20.10 -10.07 4.89
C VAL A 15 20.40 -9.27 6.13
N SER A 16 21.38 -8.37 6.03
CA SER A 16 21.79 -7.47 7.11
C SER A 16 20.58 -6.67 7.58
N ASP A 17 20.24 -6.86 8.84
CA ASP A 17 19.23 -6.12 9.57
C ASP A 17 19.61 -4.63 9.52
N ALA A 18 18.82 -3.79 8.82
CA ALA A 18 19.04 -2.33 8.78
C ALA A 18 19.12 -1.73 10.20
N SER A 19 18.49 -2.41 11.16
CA SER A 19 18.57 -2.24 12.61
C SER A 19 19.99 -2.19 13.17
N GLN A 20 20.94 -2.96 12.61
CA GLN A 20 22.31 -3.03 13.11
C GLN A 20 23.19 -1.89 12.58
N ILE A 21 22.90 -1.36 11.39
CA ILE A 21 23.67 -0.26 10.79
C ILE A 21 23.50 1.03 11.60
N ILE A 22 22.31 1.25 12.17
CA ILE A 22 21.99 2.45 12.96
C ILE A 22 22.77 2.46 14.29
N ASN A 23 23.09 1.29 14.86
CA ASN A 23 23.77 1.19 16.15
C ASN A 23 25.31 1.24 16.05
N SER A 24 25.90 1.01 14.87
CA SER A 24 27.36 0.99 14.68
C SER A 24 27.97 2.31 14.19
N ALA A 25 27.16 3.20 13.63
CA ALA A 25 27.61 4.53 13.24
C ALA A 25 27.24 5.51 14.34
N GLY A 26 28.24 6.06 15.04
CA GLY A 26 28.05 7.17 15.97
C GLY A 26 27.56 8.42 15.24
N PHE A 27 26.28 8.45 14.88
CA PHE A 27 25.61 9.62 14.36
C PHE A 27 25.62 10.67 15.46
N LYS A 28 26.44 11.70 15.28
CA LYS A 28 26.28 12.94 16.03
C LYS A 28 24.92 13.50 15.63
N LYS A 29 24.03 13.54 16.60
CA LYS A 29 22.70 14.12 16.46
C LYS A 29 22.86 15.62 16.17
N GLU A 30 22.58 16.05 14.95
CA GLU A 30 22.39 17.47 14.67
C GLU A 30 20.97 17.83 15.13
N ASP A 31 20.86 18.82 16.03
CA ASP A 31 19.60 19.15 16.72
C ASP A 31 18.50 19.70 15.78
N ASP A 32 18.83 19.98 14.52
CA ASP A 32 17.92 20.53 13.50
C ASP A 32 17.30 19.46 12.57
N GLU A 33 17.65 18.17 12.71
CA GLU A 33 17.14 17.11 11.83
C GLU A 33 15.86 16.45 12.36
N ILE A 34 14.90 16.23 11.46
CA ILE A 34 13.69 15.46 11.78
C ILE A 34 14.07 14.00 12.01
N CYS A 35 14.00 13.56 13.26
CA CYS A 35 14.26 12.18 13.66
C CYS A 35 12.95 11.38 13.80
N PHE A 36 12.84 10.26 13.10
CA PHE A 36 11.70 9.35 13.22
C PHE A 36 11.91 8.35 14.36
N ILE A 37 11.08 8.44 15.39
CA ILE A 37 11.17 7.57 16.58
C ILE A 37 10.73 6.12 16.35
N ARG A 38 10.08 5.82 15.21
CA ARG A 38 9.55 4.48 14.89
C ARG A 38 9.60 4.23 13.40
N ALA A 39 10.20 3.11 13.00
CA ALA A 39 10.17 2.59 11.64
C ALA A 39 9.68 1.13 11.66
N GLN A 40 8.94 0.73 10.65
CA GLN A 40 8.46 -0.65 10.49
C GLN A 40 8.50 -1.02 9.01
N ASN A 41 9.13 -2.16 8.71
CA ASN A 41 9.05 -2.75 7.37
C ASN A 41 7.62 -3.23 7.13
N CYS A 42 7.00 -2.82 6.03
CA CYS A 42 5.72 -3.37 5.58
C CYS A 42 5.49 -3.01 4.11
N CYS A 43 4.58 -3.72 3.46
CA CYS A 43 4.07 -3.35 2.16
C CYS A 43 3.22 -2.08 2.29
N VAL A 44 3.55 -1.09 1.46
CA VAL A 44 2.78 0.14 1.26
C VAL A 44 2.24 0.11 -0.16
N CYS A 45 0.97 0.41 -0.31
CA CYS A 45 0.24 0.41 -1.56
C CYS A 45 -0.43 1.77 -1.76
N TYR A 46 -0.62 2.13 -3.02
CA TYR A 46 -1.41 3.29 -3.39
C TYR A 46 -2.18 2.99 -4.67
N VAL A 47 -3.34 3.65 -4.81
CA VAL A 47 -4.17 3.59 -6.01
C VAL A 47 -4.63 5.01 -6.33
N ASP A 48 -4.61 5.39 -7.61
CA ASP A 48 -4.75 6.78 -8.05
C ASP A 48 -5.59 6.88 -9.32
N ILE A 49 -6.44 7.91 -9.44
CA ILE A 49 -7.34 8.03 -10.59
C ILE A 49 -6.57 8.62 -11.78
N VAL A 50 -6.58 7.90 -12.90
CA VAL A 50 -6.00 8.42 -14.14
C VAL A 50 -6.79 9.63 -14.65
N ASN A 51 -6.08 10.74 -14.87
CA ASN A 51 -6.63 11.99 -15.43
C ASN A 51 -7.74 12.64 -14.61
N SER A 52 -7.78 12.45 -13.28
CA SER A 52 -8.81 13.02 -12.40
C SER A 52 -9.06 14.50 -12.63
N THR A 53 -8.01 15.32 -12.66
CA THR A 53 -8.12 16.78 -12.85
C THR A 53 -8.87 17.12 -14.13
N ARG A 54 -8.56 16.43 -15.24
CA ARG A 54 -9.25 16.64 -16.52
C ARG A 54 -10.70 16.17 -16.45
N ILE A 55 -10.97 15.02 -15.84
CA ILE A 55 -12.33 14.48 -15.72
C ILE A 55 -13.19 15.40 -14.85
N THR A 56 -12.70 15.80 -13.67
CA THR A 56 -13.47 16.66 -12.76
C THR A 56 -13.65 18.07 -13.29
N SER A 57 -12.77 18.54 -14.19
CA SER A 57 -12.98 19.82 -14.88
C SER A 57 -14.21 19.85 -15.79
N THR A 58 -14.74 18.68 -16.17
CA THR A 58 -15.98 18.58 -16.96
C THR A 58 -17.23 18.35 -16.10
N ILE A 59 -17.09 18.37 -14.76
CA ILE A 59 -18.20 18.19 -13.82
C ILE A 59 -18.51 19.55 -13.20
N ASP A 60 -19.56 20.20 -13.68
CA ASP A 60 -19.90 21.58 -13.28
C ASP A 60 -20.42 21.68 -11.84
N ASN A 61 -20.97 20.60 -11.29
CA ASN A 61 -21.54 20.57 -9.94
C ASN A 61 -20.49 20.08 -8.91
N PRO A 62 -20.10 20.92 -7.93
CA PRO A 62 -19.15 20.54 -6.88
C PRO A 62 -19.58 19.32 -6.04
N GLU A 63 -20.89 19.14 -5.80
CA GLU A 63 -21.40 17.98 -5.07
C GLU A 63 -21.20 16.69 -5.88
N LYS A 64 -21.34 16.76 -7.21
CA LYS A 64 -21.05 15.65 -8.12
C LYS A 64 -19.55 15.31 -8.13
N VAL A 65 -18.66 16.31 -8.05
CA VAL A 65 -17.20 16.09 -7.88
C VAL A 65 -16.90 15.38 -6.56
N MET A 66 -17.53 15.82 -5.46
CA MET A 66 -17.37 15.17 -4.15
C MET A 66 -17.85 13.72 -4.19
N LYS A 67 -18.98 13.46 -4.87
CA LYS A 67 -19.53 12.11 -5.02
C LYS A 67 -18.64 11.21 -5.89
N TYR A 68 -18.07 11.75 -6.97
CA TYR A 68 -17.11 11.06 -7.84
C TYR A 68 -15.90 10.53 -7.05
N TYR A 69 -15.22 11.41 -6.31
CA TYR A 69 -14.10 10.99 -5.47
C TYR A 69 -14.55 10.08 -4.32
N GLY A 70 -15.70 10.37 -3.72
CA GLY A 70 -16.25 9.57 -2.63
C GLY A 70 -16.52 8.13 -3.03
N ILE A 71 -17.12 7.88 -4.19
CA ILE A 71 -17.40 6.53 -4.69
C ILE A 71 -16.09 5.75 -4.86
N PHE A 72 -15.07 6.36 -5.48
CA PHE A 72 -13.77 5.73 -5.68
C PHE A 72 -13.04 5.47 -4.35
N LEU A 73 -12.74 6.53 -3.59
CA LEU A 73 -11.90 6.44 -2.40
C LEU A 73 -12.52 5.55 -1.32
N ASN A 74 -13.85 5.63 -1.12
CA ASN A 74 -14.52 4.79 -0.12
C ASN A 74 -14.58 3.33 -0.55
N THR A 75 -14.76 3.04 -1.84
CA THR A 75 -14.73 1.66 -2.35
C THR A 75 -13.34 1.06 -2.18
N MET A 76 -12.29 1.77 -2.59
CA MET A 76 -10.90 1.31 -2.41
C MET A 76 -10.56 1.11 -0.93
N ALA A 77 -10.96 2.03 -0.06
CA ALA A 77 -10.72 1.91 1.36
C ALA A 77 -11.49 0.75 2.00
N ALA A 78 -12.69 0.43 1.51
CA ALA A 78 -13.45 -0.74 1.98
C ALA A 78 -12.77 -2.05 1.59
N ILE A 79 -12.33 -2.19 0.33
CA ILE A 79 -11.59 -3.36 -0.16
C ILE A 79 -10.31 -3.56 0.65
N ALA A 80 -9.48 -2.51 0.77
CA ALA A 80 -8.23 -2.56 1.50
C ALA A 80 -8.42 -2.99 2.97
N ARG A 81 -9.40 -2.39 3.67
CA ARG A 81 -9.71 -2.76 5.07
C ARG A 81 -10.22 -4.19 5.19
N GLY A 82 -11.02 -4.66 4.23
CA GLY A 82 -11.53 -6.04 4.18
C GLY A 82 -10.42 -7.09 4.17
N LEU A 83 -9.25 -6.74 3.62
CA LEU A 83 -8.06 -7.60 3.55
C LEU A 83 -7.00 -7.23 4.61
N GLY A 84 -7.37 -6.43 5.61
CA GLY A 84 -6.51 -6.16 6.77
C GLY A 84 -5.50 -5.04 6.56
N ALA A 85 -5.67 -4.19 5.54
CA ALA A 85 -4.86 -2.98 5.39
C ALA A 85 -5.23 -1.92 6.44
N LYS A 86 -4.26 -1.05 6.74
CA LYS A 86 -4.48 0.23 7.42
C LYS A 86 -4.42 1.36 6.39
N ILE A 87 -5.47 2.17 6.34
CA ILE A 87 -5.46 3.39 5.53
C ILE A 87 -4.52 4.40 6.17
N ILE A 88 -3.56 4.92 5.40
CA ILE A 88 -2.60 5.92 5.86
C ILE A 88 -3.19 7.31 5.66
N LYS A 89 -3.56 7.65 4.43
CA LYS A 89 -4.13 8.95 4.07
C LYS A 89 -4.68 8.95 2.64
N ASN A 90 -5.49 9.96 2.34
CA ASN A 90 -5.82 10.35 0.97
C ASN A 90 -4.84 11.45 0.54
N VAL A 91 -4.44 11.45 -0.73
CA VAL A 91 -3.62 12.50 -1.35
C VAL A 91 -4.29 12.88 -2.67
N GLY A 92 -5.16 13.89 -2.61
CA GLY A 92 -6.03 14.22 -3.74
C GLY A 92 -6.99 13.08 -4.04
N ASP A 93 -6.86 12.52 -5.23
CA ASP A 93 -7.58 11.38 -5.78
C ASP A 93 -6.89 10.03 -5.51
N CYS A 94 -5.70 10.04 -4.91
CA CYS A 94 -4.99 8.85 -4.49
C CYS A 94 -5.38 8.40 -3.06
N LEU A 95 -5.52 7.09 -2.87
CA LEU A 95 -5.58 6.44 -1.57
C LEU A 95 -4.26 5.72 -1.26
N ILE A 96 -3.63 6.03 -0.12
CA ILE A 96 -2.41 5.37 0.37
C ILE A 96 -2.74 4.50 1.60
N PHE A 97 -2.28 3.26 1.59
CA PHE A 97 -2.55 2.27 2.64
C PHE A 97 -1.37 1.30 2.83
N CYS A 98 -1.33 0.59 3.95
CA CYS A 98 -0.27 -0.38 4.24
C CYS A 98 -0.76 -1.65 4.92
N TYR A 99 0.07 -2.69 4.91
CA TYR A 99 -0.21 -3.99 5.52
C TYR A 99 0.79 -4.32 6.63
N PRO A 100 0.52 -3.96 7.89
CA PRO A 100 1.49 -4.14 8.98
C PRO A 100 1.92 -5.61 9.21
N ARG A 101 1.06 -6.58 8.88
CA ARG A 101 1.37 -8.02 9.02
C ARG A 101 2.49 -8.50 8.10
N THR A 102 2.79 -7.75 7.04
CA THR A 102 3.94 -8.02 6.14
C THR A 102 5.28 -7.59 6.74
N SER A 103 5.28 -7.03 7.96
CA SER A 103 6.52 -6.80 8.73
C SER A 103 7.25 -8.09 9.08
N ASP A 104 6.54 -9.21 9.16
CA ASP A 104 7.12 -10.53 9.21
C ASP A 104 7.29 -11.08 7.77
N PRO A 105 8.54 -11.19 7.26
CA PRO A 105 8.79 -11.66 5.90
C PRO A 105 8.44 -13.14 5.70
N SER A 106 8.25 -13.92 6.78
CA SER A 106 7.83 -15.31 6.70
C SER A 106 6.32 -15.49 6.55
N ASN A 107 5.54 -14.44 6.81
CA ASN A 107 4.08 -14.45 6.77
C ASN A 107 3.55 -14.35 5.34
N LYS A 108 3.69 -15.43 4.56
CA LYS A 108 3.23 -15.51 3.16
C LYS A 108 1.76 -15.16 2.98
N SER A 109 0.91 -15.52 3.95
CA SER A 109 -0.53 -15.17 3.91
C SER A 109 -0.73 -13.65 3.89
N ALA A 110 0.04 -12.90 4.67
CA ALA A 110 -0.09 -11.44 4.69
C ALA A 110 0.30 -10.80 3.35
N PHE A 111 1.26 -11.38 2.61
CA PHE A 111 1.60 -10.93 1.26
C PHE A 111 0.55 -11.33 0.22
N ASN A 112 -0.05 -12.51 0.37
CA ASN A 112 -1.20 -12.91 -0.46
C ASN A 112 -2.36 -11.92 -0.30
N ASP A 113 -2.64 -11.47 0.93
CA ASP A 113 -3.70 -10.47 1.18
C ASP A 113 -3.43 -9.13 0.47
N VAL A 114 -2.16 -8.75 0.29
CA VAL A 114 -1.79 -7.56 -0.51
C VAL A 114 -2.13 -7.77 -1.98
N LEU A 115 -1.71 -8.90 -2.55
CA LEU A 115 -1.93 -9.20 -3.96
C LEU A 115 -3.42 -9.36 -4.27
N GLU A 116 -4.14 -10.08 -3.41
CA GLU A 116 -5.59 -10.25 -3.51
C GLU A 116 -6.31 -8.91 -3.46
N CYS A 117 -5.83 -7.97 -2.64
CA CYS A 117 -6.39 -6.63 -2.59
C CYS A 117 -6.21 -5.88 -3.90
N CYS A 118 -5.00 -5.91 -4.48
CA CYS A 118 -4.75 -5.27 -5.77
C CYS A 118 -5.62 -5.88 -6.89
N ILE A 119 -5.77 -7.21 -6.93
CA ILE A 119 -6.63 -7.89 -7.89
C ILE A 119 -8.09 -7.50 -7.68
N THR A 120 -8.59 -7.58 -6.44
CA THR A 120 -9.97 -7.20 -6.09
C THR A 120 -10.26 -5.73 -6.45
N MET A 121 -9.29 -4.84 -6.23
CA MET A 121 -9.42 -3.44 -6.65
C MET A 121 -9.58 -3.34 -8.16
N VAL A 122 -8.73 -4.00 -8.96
CA VAL A 122 -8.84 -4.00 -10.43
C VAL A 122 -10.20 -4.54 -10.90
N GLU A 123 -10.67 -5.66 -10.32
CA GLU A 123 -11.96 -6.26 -10.64
C GLU A 123 -13.15 -5.38 -10.25
N ALA A 124 -13.01 -4.57 -9.19
CA ALA A 124 -14.05 -3.65 -8.75
C ALA A 124 -14.31 -2.48 -9.74
N ARG A 125 -13.45 -2.28 -10.75
CA ARG A 125 -13.58 -1.18 -11.72
C ARG A 125 -14.96 -1.12 -12.38
N ASP A 126 -15.48 -2.25 -12.84
CA ASP A 126 -16.77 -2.27 -13.53
C ASP A 126 -17.92 -1.91 -12.58
N THR A 127 -17.87 -2.42 -11.34
CA THR A 127 -18.85 -2.09 -10.30
C THR A 127 -18.78 -0.61 -9.91
N ILE A 128 -17.58 -0.04 -9.81
CA ILE A 128 -17.38 1.39 -9.54
C ILE A 128 -17.96 2.23 -10.67
N ASN A 129 -17.64 1.89 -11.92
CA ASN A 129 -18.14 2.63 -13.09
C ASN A 129 -19.65 2.52 -13.26
N GLN A 130 -20.25 1.38 -12.90
CA GLN A 130 -21.70 1.24 -12.84
C GLN A 130 -22.31 2.22 -11.83
N LYS A 131 -21.78 2.29 -10.60
CA LYS A 131 -22.26 3.23 -9.57
C LYS A 131 -22.10 4.69 -9.98
N LEU A 132 -20.99 5.02 -10.66
CA LEU A 132 -20.79 6.38 -11.20
C LEU A 132 -21.84 6.71 -12.26
N HIS A 133 -22.13 5.77 -13.16
CA HIS A 133 -23.14 5.95 -14.18
C HIS A 133 -24.55 6.15 -13.60
N GLU A 134 -24.92 5.39 -12.56
CA GLU A 134 -26.18 5.57 -11.81
C GLU A 134 -26.34 6.97 -11.21
N GLU A 135 -25.21 7.66 -10.97
CA GLU A 135 -25.14 9.01 -10.43
C GLU A 135 -24.93 10.10 -11.51
N GLU A 136 -25.04 9.72 -12.79
CA GLU A 136 -24.77 10.56 -13.96
C GLU A 136 -23.36 11.17 -13.93
N LEU A 137 -22.37 10.39 -13.49
CA LEU A 137 -20.96 10.76 -13.43
C LEU A 137 -20.15 10.03 -14.52
N PRO A 138 -19.06 10.64 -15.02
CA PRO A 138 -18.19 9.98 -15.99
C PRO A 138 -17.53 8.73 -15.39
N SER A 139 -17.23 7.75 -16.24
CA SER A 139 -16.44 6.59 -15.83
C SER A 139 -14.98 6.96 -15.50
N LEU A 140 -14.30 6.10 -14.76
CA LEU A 140 -12.92 6.29 -14.34
C LEU A 140 -12.02 5.09 -14.66
N SER A 141 -10.72 5.35 -14.56
CA SER A 141 -9.63 4.36 -14.66
C SER A 141 -8.58 4.68 -13.61
N TYR A 142 -7.80 3.68 -13.20
CA TYR A 142 -6.74 3.73 -12.19
C TYR A 142 -5.78 2.56 -12.42
#